data_AF-A0A969G0H5-F1
#
_entry.id   AF-A0A969G0H5-F1
#
_cell.length_a   1.000
_cell.length_b   1.000
_cell.length_c   1.000
_cell.angle_alpha   90.00
_cell.angle_beta   90.00
_cell.angle_gamma   90.00
#
_symmetry.space_group_name_H-M   'P 1'
#
loop_
_entity.id
_entity.type
_entity.pdbx_description
1 polymer ?
#
loop_
_entity_poly.entity_id
_entity_poly.type
_entity_poly.pdbx_seq_one_letter_code
_entity_poly.pdbx_strand_id
1 'polypeptide(L)'
;MTPEAISQALQDFFPEAQVVPTENKTWKVHQPEARFHLLASLSKDHKLLRIFVPIAPQSEAEPYFPQLLEHNFSENKLVRYSLNQNLLWAAFKYPIESLDEIVFEQALDELQKLHQQNLNPFFNQLAEDKVREIVTAAKAQGQTMEMTMQTITRFYEEGIMGGLDQEPRQRQKALLAWQYQLQQLWEEEDL
;
A
#
# COMPACT_ATOMS: atom_id res chain seq x y z
N MET A 1 26.18 -3.30 -8.42
CA MET A 1 26.60 -3.75 -7.06
C MET A 1 27.03 -5.23 -7.07
N THR A 2 27.91 -5.65 -6.15
CA THR A 2 28.24 -7.09 -5.94
C THR A 2 27.31 -7.72 -4.89
N PRO A 3 27.18 -9.07 -4.83
CA PRO A 3 26.42 -9.74 -3.77
C PRO A 3 26.90 -9.41 -2.35
N GLU A 4 28.20 -9.22 -2.15
CA GLU A 4 28.80 -8.84 -0.87
C GLU A 4 28.37 -7.41 -0.48
N ALA A 5 28.42 -6.47 -1.43
CA ALA A 5 27.94 -5.10 -1.21
C ALA A 5 26.45 -5.06 -0.89
N ILE A 6 25.63 -5.88 -1.56
CA ILE A 6 24.20 -6.01 -1.23
C ILE A 6 24.00 -6.54 0.19
N SER A 7 24.80 -7.53 0.60
CA SER A 7 24.72 -8.11 1.94
C SER A 7 25.04 -7.07 3.01
N GLN A 8 26.10 -6.29 2.78
CA GLN A 8 26.52 -5.22 3.67
C GLN A 8 25.46 -4.12 3.77
N ALA A 9 24.99 -3.60 2.63
CA ALA A 9 23.97 -2.55 2.59
C ALA A 9 22.65 -2.99 3.26
N LEU A 10 22.24 -4.26 3.14
CA LEU A 10 21.07 -4.78 3.86
C LEU A 10 21.28 -4.85 5.38
N GLN A 11 22.47 -5.17 5.85
CA GLN A 11 22.80 -5.18 7.28
C GLN A 11 22.84 -3.77 7.85
N ASP A 12 23.41 -2.82 7.09
CA ASP A 12 23.53 -1.42 7.50
C ASP A 12 22.15 -0.73 7.52
N PHE A 13 21.30 -1.02 6.54
CA PHE A 13 19.94 -0.46 6.48
C PHE A 13 19.00 -1.09 7.52
N PHE A 14 19.18 -2.37 7.83
CA PHE A 14 18.35 -3.10 8.80
C PHE A 14 19.18 -3.68 9.96
N PRO A 15 19.76 -2.84 10.83
CA PRO A 15 20.72 -3.27 11.85
C PRO A 15 20.12 -4.21 12.90
N GLU A 16 18.81 -4.10 13.15
CA GLU A 16 18.06 -4.93 14.10
C GLU A 16 17.44 -6.17 13.45
N ALA A 17 17.60 -6.34 12.13
CA ALA A 17 17.02 -7.47 11.42
C ALA A 17 17.91 -8.70 11.43
N GLN A 18 17.27 -9.86 11.39
CA GLN A 18 17.96 -11.09 11.02
C GLN A 18 18.14 -11.11 9.51
N VAL A 19 19.37 -10.85 9.05
CA VAL A 19 19.75 -10.96 7.63
C VAL A 19 20.38 -12.34 7.42
N VAL A 20 19.61 -13.26 6.83
CA VAL A 20 20.09 -14.62 6.52
C VAL A 20 20.45 -14.69 5.04
N PRO A 21 21.76 -14.70 4.68
CA PRO A 21 22.16 -15.11 3.35
C PRO A 21 21.87 -16.60 3.21
N THR A 22 21.10 -16.95 2.19
CA THR A 22 20.86 -18.35 1.83
C THR A 22 21.81 -18.75 0.71
N GLU A 23 22.08 -20.05 0.60
CA GLU A 23 22.72 -20.61 -0.58
C GLU A 23 21.96 -20.14 -1.83
N ASN A 24 22.67 -19.64 -2.85
CA ASN A 24 22.13 -19.06 -4.10
C ASN A 24 21.78 -17.55 -4.11
N LYS A 25 22.56 -16.69 -3.44
CA LYS A 25 22.48 -15.22 -3.62
C LYS A 25 21.04 -14.70 -3.41
N THR A 26 20.46 -15.20 -2.32
CA THR A 26 19.12 -14.86 -1.86
C THR A 26 19.25 -14.44 -0.40
N TRP A 27 18.64 -13.32 -0.06
CA TRP A 27 18.66 -12.73 1.28
C TRP A 27 17.25 -12.66 1.81
N LYS A 28 17.10 -13.08 3.07
CA LYS A 28 15.88 -12.87 3.84
C LYS A 28 16.20 -11.90 4.95
N VAL A 29 15.47 -10.80 4.99
CA VAL A 29 15.52 -9.82 6.08
C VAL A 29 14.23 -9.97 6.86
N HIS A 30 14.36 -10.21 8.15
CA HIS A 30 13.22 -10.34 9.05
C HIS A 30 13.38 -9.44 10.27
N GLN A 31 12.39 -8.57 10.49
CA GLN A 31 12.24 -7.75 11.70
C GLN A 31 10.93 -8.14 12.39
N PRO A 32 10.98 -9.04 13.38
CA PRO A 32 9.78 -9.55 14.05
C PRO A 32 8.93 -8.45 14.69
N GLU A 33 9.57 -7.49 15.36
CA GLU A 33 8.88 -6.41 16.09
C GLU A 33 8.10 -5.49 15.15
N ALA A 34 8.67 -5.19 13.98
CA ALA A 34 8.02 -4.39 12.94
C ALA A 34 7.11 -5.22 12.02
N ARG A 35 7.02 -6.55 12.22
CA ARG A 35 6.33 -7.50 11.31
C ARG A 35 6.76 -7.36 9.85
N PHE A 36 8.01 -6.94 9.63
CA PHE A 36 8.55 -6.67 8.32
C PHE A 36 9.34 -7.88 7.80
N HIS A 37 9.08 -8.23 6.54
CA HIS A 37 9.74 -9.31 5.83
C HIS A 37 10.13 -8.84 4.43
N LEU A 38 11.41 -8.98 4.10
CA LEU A 38 11.92 -8.66 2.78
C LEU A 38 12.66 -9.87 2.22
N LEU A 39 12.36 -10.20 0.97
CA LEU A 39 13.03 -11.22 0.20
C LEU A 39 13.77 -10.56 -0.96
N ALA A 40 15.10 -10.62 -0.94
CA ALA A 40 15.94 -10.24 -2.07
C ALA A 40 16.52 -11.48 -2.74
N SER A 41 16.58 -11.51 -4.06
CA SER A 41 17.18 -12.62 -4.81
C SER A 41 17.70 -12.15 -6.15
N LEU A 42 18.78 -12.78 -6.62
CA LEU A 42 19.17 -12.63 -8.01
C LEU A 42 18.29 -13.47 -8.95
N SER A 43 18.18 -13.04 -10.21
CA SER A 43 17.66 -13.88 -11.29
C SER A 43 18.58 -15.08 -11.54
N LYS A 44 18.07 -16.10 -12.26
CA LYS A 44 18.83 -17.32 -12.58
C LYS A 44 20.15 -17.05 -13.33
N ASP A 45 20.16 -16.01 -14.17
CA ASP A 45 21.35 -15.55 -14.91
C ASP A 45 22.19 -14.53 -14.12
N HIS A 46 21.81 -14.24 -12.88
CA HIS A 46 22.43 -13.26 -11.98
C HIS A 46 22.47 -11.81 -12.49
N LYS A 47 21.71 -11.46 -13.53
CA LYS A 47 21.72 -10.11 -14.11
C LYS A 47 20.78 -9.13 -13.43
N LEU A 48 19.72 -9.62 -12.79
CA LEU A 48 18.70 -8.80 -12.15
C LEU A 48 18.66 -9.07 -10.65
N LEU A 49 18.68 -8.01 -9.86
CA LEU A 49 18.26 -8.05 -8.46
C LEU A 49 16.74 -7.90 -8.41
N ARG A 50 16.08 -8.74 -7.61
CA ARG A 50 14.66 -8.68 -7.32
C ARG A 50 14.47 -8.59 -5.81
N ILE A 51 13.65 -7.66 -5.36
CA ILE A 51 13.31 -7.50 -3.96
C ILE A 51 11.79 -7.43 -3.83
N PHE A 52 11.25 -8.15 -2.87
CA PHE A 52 9.82 -8.24 -2.62
C PHE A 52 9.53 -8.06 -1.14
N VAL A 53 8.50 -7.27 -0.86
CA VAL A 53 7.92 -7.09 0.47
C VAL A 53 6.41 -7.33 0.38
N PRO A 54 5.84 -8.25 1.17
CA PRO A 54 4.40 -8.47 1.19
C PRO A 54 3.69 -7.26 1.82
N ILE A 55 2.56 -6.88 1.23
CA ILE A 55 1.76 -5.72 1.66
C ILE A 55 0.45 -6.20 2.30
N ALA A 56 -0.36 -6.94 1.54
CA ALA A 56 -1.68 -7.40 1.98
C ALA A 56 -2.12 -8.65 1.19
N PRO A 57 -3.09 -9.44 1.69
CA PRO A 57 -3.82 -10.40 0.89
C PRO A 57 -4.43 -9.76 -0.36
N GLN A 58 -4.43 -10.49 -1.47
CA GLN A 58 -5.02 -10.01 -2.73
C GLN A 58 -6.50 -9.64 -2.57
N SER A 59 -7.25 -10.41 -1.78
CA SER A 59 -8.66 -10.15 -1.50
C SER A 59 -8.91 -8.80 -0.82
N GLU A 60 -7.98 -8.36 0.04
CA GLU A 60 -8.07 -7.04 0.69
C GLU A 60 -7.66 -5.92 -0.28
N ALA A 61 -6.74 -6.19 -1.20
CA ALA A 61 -6.24 -5.21 -2.17
C ALA A 61 -7.17 -5.01 -3.38
N GLU A 62 -8.02 -5.98 -3.71
CA GLU A 62 -8.85 -6.02 -4.91
C GLU A 62 -9.71 -4.76 -5.14
N PRO A 63 -10.38 -4.18 -4.12
CA PRO A 63 -11.15 -2.95 -4.30
C PRO A 63 -10.31 -1.75 -4.78
N TYR A 64 -8.99 -1.79 -4.57
CA TYR A 64 -8.07 -0.68 -4.82
C TYR A 64 -7.22 -0.88 -6.08
N PHE A 65 -7.45 -1.92 -6.88
CA PHE A 65 -6.64 -2.20 -8.06
C PHE A 65 -6.52 -1.02 -9.05
N PRO A 66 -7.59 -0.26 -9.36
CA PRO A 66 -7.45 0.90 -10.22
C PRO A 66 -6.42 1.91 -9.69
N GLN A 67 -6.51 2.27 -8.42
CA GLN A 67 -5.61 3.24 -7.79
C GLN A 67 -4.18 2.68 -7.64
N LEU A 68 -4.03 1.39 -7.34
CA LEU A 68 -2.73 0.71 -7.30
C LEU A 68 -2.05 0.70 -8.67
N LEU A 69 -2.81 0.46 -9.75
CA LEU A 69 -2.31 0.48 -11.12
C LEU A 69 -1.95 1.90 -11.57
N GLU A 70 -2.78 2.88 -11.24
CA GLU A 70 -2.48 4.30 -11.48
C GLU A 70 -1.22 4.75 -10.73
N HIS A 71 -1.11 4.37 -9.46
CA HIS A 71 0.10 4.63 -8.67
C HIS A 71 1.34 4.02 -9.32
N ASN A 72 1.25 2.80 -9.88
CA ASN A 72 2.36 2.17 -10.59
C ASN A 72 2.75 2.87 -11.90
N PHE A 73 1.84 3.64 -12.50
CA PHE A 73 2.02 4.25 -13.81
C PHE A 73 2.91 5.49 -13.79
N SER A 74 3.17 6.10 -12.63
CA SER A 74 4.06 7.27 -12.55
C SER A 74 5.48 6.94 -13.06
N GLU A 75 6.03 7.80 -13.91
CA GLU A 75 7.21 7.51 -14.75
C GLU A 75 8.49 7.16 -13.95
N ASN A 76 8.65 7.68 -12.73
CA ASN A 76 9.92 7.64 -11.99
C ASN A 76 9.96 6.67 -10.81
N LYS A 77 9.09 5.65 -10.77
CA LYS A 77 9.07 4.69 -9.66
C LYS A 77 10.12 3.59 -9.78
N LEU A 78 10.87 3.41 -8.69
CA LEU A 78 11.79 2.29 -8.49
C LEU A 78 11.01 1.05 -8.03
N VAL A 79 10.05 1.25 -7.12
CA VAL A 79 9.23 0.19 -6.54
C VAL A 79 7.80 0.25 -7.09
N ARG A 80 7.22 -0.92 -7.40
CA ARG A 80 5.85 -1.03 -7.91
C ARG A 80 5.07 -2.10 -7.17
N TYR A 81 3.76 -1.92 -7.09
CA TYR A 81 2.84 -2.95 -6.66
C TYR A 81 2.76 -4.07 -7.69
N SER A 82 2.65 -5.31 -7.23
CA SER A 82 2.47 -6.49 -8.08
C SER A 82 1.66 -7.56 -7.36
N LEU A 83 0.96 -8.40 -8.13
CA LEU A 83 0.20 -9.52 -7.62
C LEU A 83 0.91 -10.83 -7.91
N ASN A 84 1.08 -11.66 -6.89
CA ASN A 84 1.58 -13.02 -7.03
C ASN A 84 1.17 -13.86 -5.82
N GLN A 85 0.83 -15.14 -6.03
CA GLN A 85 0.50 -16.07 -4.93
C GLN A 85 -0.58 -15.54 -3.96
N ASN A 86 -1.62 -14.90 -4.49
CA ASN A 86 -2.73 -14.30 -3.71
C ASN A 86 -2.28 -13.22 -2.70
N LEU A 87 -1.13 -12.59 -2.95
CA LEU A 87 -0.60 -11.48 -2.17
C LEU A 87 -0.32 -10.29 -3.08
N LEU A 88 -0.59 -9.10 -2.54
CA LEU A 88 -0.05 -7.85 -3.04
C LEU A 88 1.38 -7.68 -2.51
N TRP A 89 2.30 -7.42 -3.41
CA TRP A 89 3.71 -7.20 -3.13
C TRP A 89 4.13 -5.80 -3.56
N ALA A 90 4.97 -5.14 -2.77
CA ALA A 90 5.86 -4.11 -3.27
C ALA A 90 7.09 -4.81 -3.86
N ALA A 91 7.40 -4.50 -5.11
CA ALA A 91 8.42 -5.18 -5.89
C ALA A 91 9.40 -4.17 -6.50
N PHE A 92 10.69 -4.43 -6.28
CA PHE A 92 11.79 -3.76 -6.94
C PHE A 92 12.51 -4.77 -7.85
N LYS A 93 12.84 -4.35 -9.07
CA LYS A 93 13.57 -5.18 -10.03
C LYS A 93 14.52 -4.32 -10.84
N TYR A 94 15.82 -4.62 -10.77
CA TYR A 94 16.83 -3.74 -11.34
C TYR A 94 18.06 -4.52 -11.88
N PRO A 95 18.67 -4.08 -13.00
CA PRO A 95 19.93 -4.65 -13.48
C PRO A 95 21.07 -4.45 -12.49
N ILE A 96 21.69 -5.53 -12.03
CA ILE A 96 22.71 -5.47 -10.99
C ILE A 96 23.97 -4.70 -11.45
N GLU A 97 24.23 -4.71 -12.76
CA GLU A 97 25.37 -4.02 -13.38
C GLU A 97 25.24 -2.49 -13.32
N SER A 98 24.02 -1.98 -13.42
CA SER A 98 23.71 -0.54 -13.34
C SER A 98 23.24 -0.11 -11.95
N LEU A 99 23.07 -1.06 -11.03
CA LEU A 99 22.67 -0.75 -9.66
C LEU A 99 23.85 -0.12 -8.93
N ASP A 100 23.68 1.13 -8.55
CA ASP A 100 24.51 1.80 -7.55
C ASP A 100 23.88 1.70 -6.15
N GLU A 101 24.66 2.07 -5.15
CA GLU A 101 24.26 1.99 -3.73
C GLU A 101 23.14 2.96 -3.38
N ILE A 102 23.14 4.17 -3.96
CA ILE A 102 22.13 5.20 -3.68
C ILE A 102 20.76 4.74 -4.18
N VAL A 103 20.69 4.21 -5.40
CA VAL A 103 19.45 3.66 -5.98
C VAL A 103 18.95 2.47 -5.16
N PHE A 104 19.87 1.64 -4.66
CA PHE A 104 19.52 0.50 -3.82
C PHE A 104 18.91 0.94 -2.49
N GLU A 105 19.54 1.88 -1.78
CA GLU A 105 19.02 2.44 -0.52
C GLU A 105 17.67 3.14 -0.71
N GLN A 106 17.51 3.93 -1.79
CA GLN A 106 16.24 4.56 -2.14
C GLN A 106 15.13 3.53 -2.34
N ALA A 107 15.44 2.41 -3.00
CA ALA A 107 14.49 1.32 -3.19
C ALA A 107 14.12 0.64 -1.86
N LEU A 108 15.06 0.47 -0.93
CA LEU A 108 14.78 -0.09 0.40
C LEU A 108 13.87 0.82 1.23
N ASP A 109 14.13 2.13 1.21
CA ASP A 109 13.29 3.14 1.87
C ASP A 109 11.87 3.15 1.28
N GLU A 110 11.74 3.16 -0.05
CA GLU A 110 10.43 3.10 -0.71
C GLU A 110 9.69 1.79 -0.38
N LEU A 111 10.35 0.63 -0.41
CA LEU A 111 9.78 -0.67 -0.03
C LEU A 111 9.26 -0.66 1.43
N GLN A 112 10.04 -0.11 2.36
CA GLN A 112 9.67 -0.01 3.76
C GLN A 112 8.47 0.92 3.96
N LYS A 113 8.47 2.09 3.29
CA LYS A 113 7.36 3.04 3.32
C LYS A 113 6.07 2.44 2.79
N LEU A 114 6.11 1.76 1.64
CA LEU A 114 4.91 1.12 1.07
C LEU A 114 4.36 0.04 2.00
N HIS A 115 5.22 -0.73 2.67
CA HIS A 115 4.79 -1.71 3.67
C HIS A 115 4.15 -1.07 4.90
N GLN A 116 4.76 -0.01 5.45
CA GLN A 116 4.22 0.71 6.62
C GLN A 116 2.88 1.39 6.31
N GLN A 117 2.73 1.95 5.11
CA GLN A 117 1.49 2.59 4.66
C GLN A 117 0.39 1.56 4.38
N ASN A 118 0.77 0.36 3.92
CA ASN A 118 -0.14 -0.70 3.51
C ASN A 118 -1.18 -0.16 2.51
N LEU A 119 -2.44 -0.58 2.59
CA LEU A 119 -3.54 -0.12 1.75
C LEU A 119 -4.17 1.22 2.20
N ASN A 120 -3.68 1.83 3.29
CA ASN A 120 -4.32 3.01 3.89
C ASN A 120 -4.47 4.20 2.91
N PRO A 121 -3.48 4.54 2.06
CA PRO A 121 -3.64 5.65 1.12
C PRO A 121 -4.80 5.42 0.13
N PHE A 122 -4.96 4.19 -0.35
CA PHE A 122 -6.00 3.83 -1.31
C PHE A 122 -7.38 3.69 -0.66
N PHE A 123 -7.43 3.25 0.60
CA PHE A 123 -8.66 3.28 1.38
C PHE A 123 -9.20 4.70 1.51
N ASN A 124 -8.34 5.66 1.86
CA ASN A 124 -8.75 7.06 2.00
C ASN A 124 -9.22 7.66 0.68
N GLN A 125 -8.53 7.35 -0.43
CA GLN A 125 -8.90 7.84 -1.76
C GLN A 125 -10.24 7.23 -2.22
N LEU A 126 -10.40 5.91 -2.15
CA LEU A 126 -11.65 5.25 -2.51
C LEU A 126 -12.81 5.74 -1.63
N ALA A 127 -12.52 6.01 -0.35
CA ALA A 127 -13.51 6.58 0.56
C ALA A 127 -13.99 7.94 0.09
N GLU A 128 -13.05 8.83 -0.21
CA GLU A 128 -13.35 10.17 -0.71
C GLU A 128 -14.16 10.14 -2.00
N ASP A 129 -13.74 9.32 -2.99
CA ASP A 129 -14.43 9.16 -4.27
C ASP A 129 -15.90 8.74 -4.06
N LYS A 130 -16.13 7.78 -3.16
CA LYS A 130 -17.48 7.31 -2.83
C LYS A 130 -18.30 8.35 -2.07
N VAL A 131 -17.72 9.09 -1.14
CA VAL A 131 -18.42 10.21 -0.48
C VAL A 131 -18.82 11.25 -1.52
N ARG A 132 -17.94 11.61 -2.45
CA ARG A 132 -18.21 12.59 -3.51
C ARG A 132 -19.37 12.16 -4.40
N GLU A 133 -19.39 10.88 -4.83
CA GLU A 133 -20.52 10.30 -5.57
C GLU A 133 -21.84 10.41 -4.79
N ILE A 134 -21.82 10.09 -3.49
CA ILE A 134 -23.00 10.14 -2.62
C ILE A 134 -23.48 11.59 -2.43
N VAL A 135 -22.58 12.53 -2.16
CA VAL A 135 -22.89 13.96 -1.97
C VAL A 135 -23.51 14.53 -3.24
N THR A 136 -22.92 14.26 -4.41
CA THR A 136 -23.43 14.72 -5.71
C THR A 136 -24.84 14.19 -5.95
N ALA A 137 -25.06 12.88 -5.76
CA ALA A 137 -26.36 12.25 -5.94
C ALA A 137 -27.41 12.77 -4.94
N ALA A 138 -27.02 12.99 -3.69
CA ALA A 138 -27.90 13.51 -2.64
C ALA A 138 -28.33 14.95 -2.92
N LYS A 139 -27.39 15.82 -3.32
CA LYS A 139 -27.68 17.21 -3.70
C LYS A 139 -28.60 17.27 -4.92
N ALA A 140 -28.37 16.45 -5.93
CA ALA A 140 -29.26 16.34 -7.10
C ALA A 140 -30.68 15.88 -6.74
N GLN A 141 -30.84 15.11 -5.65
CA GLN A 141 -32.12 14.65 -5.13
C GLN A 141 -32.76 15.63 -4.12
N GLY A 142 -32.12 16.78 -3.84
CA GLY A 142 -32.60 17.75 -2.85
C GLY A 142 -32.51 17.25 -1.40
N GLN A 143 -31.63 16.30 -1.11
CA GLN A 143 -31.39 15.81 0.25
C GLN A 143 -30.56 16.79 1.07
N THR A 144 -30.70 16.75 2.40
CA THR A 144 -29.87 17.53 3.33
C THR A 144 -28.64 16.74 3.76
N MET A 145 -27.63 17.45 4.23
CA MET A 145 -26.40 16.86 4.77
C MET A 145 -26.70 15.82 5.86
N GLU A 146 -27.65 16.09 6.77
CA GLU A 146 -28.00 15.16 7.84
C GLU A 146 -28.57 13.84 7.31
N MET A 147 -29.44 13.89 6.29
CA MET A 147 -30.01 12.68 5.69
C MET A 147 -28.95 11.85 4.95
N THR A 148 -28.02 12.53 4.27
CA THR A 148 -26.89 11.87 3.62
C THR A 148 -25.94 11.25 4.63
N MET A 149 -25.67 11.93 5.76
CA MET A 149 -24.86 11.41 6.85
C MET A 149 -25.43 10.13 7.46
N GLN A 150 -26.75 10.07 7.65
CA GLN A 150 -27.44 8.86 8.11
C GLN A 150 -27.32 7.72 7.10
N THR A 151 -27.39 8.03 5.79
CA THR A 151 -27.26 7.06 4.72
C THR A 151 -25.86 6.45 4.67
N ILE A 152 -24.80 7.27 4.78
CA ILE A 152 -23.41 6.80 4.82
C ILE A 152 -23.17 5.93 6.06
N THR A 153 -23.67 6.37 7.22
CA THR A 153 -23.54 5.60 8.47
C THR A 153 -24.17 4.21 8.32
N ARG A 154 -25.36 4.13 7.73
CA ARG A 154 -26.03 2.87 7.43
C ARG A 154 -25.25 2.01 6.42
N PHE A 155 -24.78 2.57 5.31
CA PHE A 155 -23.99 1.81 4.32
C PHE A 155 -22.69 1.26 4.92
N TYR A 156 -22.11 1.99 5.87
CA TYR A 156 -20.95 1.53 6.61
C TYR A 156 -21.29 0.36 7.54
N GLU A 157 -22.39 0.46 8.30
CA GLU A 157 -22.89 -0.62 9.17
C GLU A 157 -23.29 -1.88 8.39
N GLU A 158 -23.88 -1.70 7.21
CA GLU A 158 -24.26 -2.78 6.28
C GLU A 158 -23.04 -3.36 5.52
N GLY A 159 -21.86 -2.75 5.67
CA GLY A 159 -20.64 -3.25 5.09
C GLY A 159 -20.45 -2.98 3.61
N ILE A 160 -21.34 -2.20 3.01
CA ILE A 160 -21.33 -1.81 1.60
C ILE A 160 -20.09 -0.98 1.26
N MET A 161 -19.55 -0.28 2.25
CA MET A 161 -18.36 0.59 2.11
C MET A 161 -17.04 -0.11 2.48
N GLY A 162 -17.00 -1.44 2.51
CA GLY A 162 -15.74 -2.21 2.67
C GLY A 162 -15.25 -2.42 4.11
N GLY A 163 -16.11 -2.25 5.12
CA GLY A 163 -15.74 -2.35 6.54
C GLY A 163 -15.93 -3.73 7.20
N LEU A 164 -16.41 -4.75 6.47
CA LEU A 164 -16.92 -5.98 7.07
C LEU A 164 -15.85 -6.82 7.80
N ASP A 165 -14.56 -6.68 7.46
CA ASP A 165 -13.49 -7.49 8.05
C ASP A 165 -12.55 -6.73 9.01
N GLN A 166 -12.85 -5.47 9.35
CA GLN A 166 -12.00 -4.68 10.24
C GLN A 166 -12.35 -4.86 11.72
N GLU A 167 -11.34 -4.80 12.60
CA GLU A 167 -11.57 -4.78 14.05
C GLU A 167 -12.48 -3.60 14.44
N PRO A 168 -13.32 -3.73 15.50
CA PRO A 168 -14.27 -2.70 15.90
C PRO A 168 -13.67 -1.28 16.06
N ARG A 169 -12.41 -1.18 16.49
CA ARG A 169 -11.70 0.10 16.64
C ARG A 169 -11.32 0.73 15.30
N GLN A 170 -10.96 -0.08 14.32
CA GLN A 170 -10.65 0.40 12.96
C GLN A 170 -11.95 0.82 12.26
N ARG A 171 -13.04 0.09 12.50
CA ARG A 171 -14.37 0.47 12.00
C ARG A 171 -14.82 1.85 12.45
N GLN A 172 -14.65 2.14 13.73
CA GLN A 172 -15.05 3.43 14.28
C GLN A 172 -14.18 4.59 13.78
N LYS A 173 -12.86 4.35 13.60
CA LYS A 173 -11.95 5.33 12.99
C LYS A 173 -12.31 5.63 11.54
N ALA A 174 -12.61 4.59 10.76
CA ALA A 174 -13.08 4.76 9.39
C ALA A 174 -14.37 5.57 9.39
N LEU A 175 -15.42 5.16 10.09
CA LEU A 175 -16.68 5.91 10.13
C LEU A 175 -16.49 7.40 10.46
N LEU A 176 -15.66 7.73 11.45
CA LEU A 176 -15.36 9.13 11.79
C LEU A 176 -14.65 9.89 10.66
N ALA A 177 -13.70 9.26 9.96
CA ALA A 177 -13.03 9.86 8.80
C ALA A 177 -14.03 10.12 7.65
N TRP A 178 -14.94 9.18 7.40
CA TRP A 178 -15.99 9.30 6.41
C TRP A 178 -16.97 10.45 6.74
N GLN A 179 -17.38 10.56 8.01
CA GLN A 179 -18.25 11.65 8.47
C GLN A 179 -17.56 13.01 8.33
N TYR A 180 -16.29 13.10 8.70
CA TYR A 180 -15.50 14.32 8.53
C TYR A 180 -15.35 14.72 7.05
N GLN A 181 -15.05 13.77 6.17
CA GLN A 181 -14.95 14.04 4.74
C GLN A 181 -16.28 14.48 4.14
N LEU A 182 -17.40 13.89 4.53
CA LEU A 182 -18.71 14.34 4.06
C LEU A 182 -18.96 15.80 4.45
N GLN A 183 -18.63 16.19 5.68
CA GLN A 183 -18.80 17.57 6.12
C GLN A 183 -17.96 18.55 5.28
N GLN A 184 -16.70 18.20 4.97
CA GLN A 184 -15.84 19.02 4.11
C GLN A 184 -16.38 19.09 2.66
N LEU A 185 -16.67 17.95 2.04
CA LEU A 185 -17.12 17.86 0.65
C LEU A 185 -18.51 18.48 0.44
N TRP A 186 -19.36 18.47 1.46
CA TRP A 186 -20.68 19.12 1.38
C TRP A 186 -20.56 20.64 1.26
N GLU A 187 -19.51 21.25 1.81
CA GLU A 187 -19.24 22.69 1.67
C GLU A 187 -18.48 23.03 0.38
N GLU A 188 -17.65 22.11 -0.14
CA GLU A 188 -16.84 22.33 -1.35
C GLU A 188 -17.59 22.12 -2.68
N GLU A 189 -18.53 21.18 -2.73
CA GLU A 189 -19.28 20.85 -3.96
C GLU A 189 -20.46 21.82 -4.15
N ASP A 190 -20.29 22.95 -4.84
CA ASP A 190 -21.43 23.77 -5.24
C ASP A 190 -22.23 23.09 -6.37
N LEU A 191 -23.57 23.22 -6.33
CA LEU A 191 -24.49 22.78 -7.40
C LEU A 191 -24.49 23.76 -8.58
#